data_AF-A0A962FL67-F1
#
_entry.id   AF-A0A962FL67-F1
#
_cell.length_a   1.000
_cell.length_b   1.000
_cell.length_c   1.000
_cell.angle_alpha   90.00
_cell.angle_beta   90.00
_cell.angle_gamma   90.00
#
_symmetry.space_group_name_H-M   'P 1'
#
loop_
_entity.id
_entity.type
_entity.pdbx_description
1 polymer ?
#
loop_
_entity_poly.entity_id
_entity_poly.type
_entity_poly.pdbx_seq_one_letter_code
_entity_poly.pdbx_strand_id
1 'polypeptide(L)' 'MSKSISIAKYGLGDVVRHRFYAFRGVVFDIDPE' A
#
# COMPACT_ATOMS: atom_id res chain seq x y z
N MET A 1 13.93 -19.86 -8.40
CA MET A 1 13.02 -19.85 -7.24
C MET A 1 11.76 -19.10 -7.63
N SER A 2 10.58 -19.70 -7.48
CA SER A 2 9.32 -18.98 -7.64
C SER A 2 9.13 -18.05 -6.44
N LYS A 3 9.17 -16.74 -6.68
CA LYS A 3 8.84 -15.74 -5.65
C LYS A 3 7.36 -15.91 -5.31
N SER A 4 7.03 -16.15 -4.04
CA SER A 4 5.64 -16.14 -3.58
C SER A 4 5.08 -14.73 -3.77
N ILE A 5 4.03 -14.58 -4.57
CA ILE A 5 3.37 -13.29 -4.74
C ILE A 5 2.68 -12.93 -3.41
N SER A 6 3.14 -11.85 -2.78
CA SER A 6 2.42 -11.24 -1.65
C SER A 6 1.23 -10.45 -2.19
N ILE A 7 0.08 -10.56 -1.52
CA ILE A 7 -1.10 -9.76 -1.87
C ILE A 7 -0.97 -8.41 -1.15
N ALA A 8 -1.02 -7.32 -1.92
CA ALA A 8 -0.99 -5.97 -1.37
C ALA A 8 -2.24 -5.70 -0.51
N LYS A 9 -2.05 -4.99 0.61
CA LYS A 9 -3.14 -4.66 1.53
C LYS A 9 -4.05 -3.54 1.00
N TYR A 10 -3.53 -2.68 0.13
CA TYR A 10 -4.20 -1.52 -0.46
C TYR A 10 -3.94 -1.50 -1.96
N GLY A 11 -4.79 -0.83 -2.73
CA GLY A 11 -4.62 -0.57 -4.15
C GLY A 11 -4.15 0.85 -4.46
N LEU A 12 -3.72 1.08 -5.71
CA LEU A 12 -3.40 2.42 -6.21
C LEU A 12 -4.66 3.31 -6.20
N GLY A 13 -4.52 4.55 -5.75
CA GLY A 13 -5.62 5.51 -5.61
C GLY A 13 -6.41 5.39 -4.30
N ASP A 14 -6.17 4.36 -3.49
CA ASP A 14 -6.84 4.22 -2.19
C ASP A 14 -6.48 5.37 -1.25
N VAL A 15 -7.51 5.95 -0.62
CA VAL A 15 -7.35 6.95 0.44
C VAL A 15 -7.16 6.23 1.77
N VAL A 16 -5.97 6.36 2.37
CA VAL A 16 -5.59 5.69 3.62
C VAL A 16 -5.35 6.68 4.75
N ARG A 17 -5.56 6.25 6.00
CA ARG A 17 -5.25 7.05 7.19
C ARG A 17 -3.84 6.73 7.68
N HIS A 18 -3.04 7.76 7.96
CA HIS A 18 -1.73 7.55 8.57
C HIS A 18 -1.88 7.01 10.01
N ARG A 19 -1.06 6.01 10.38
CA ARG A 19 -1.19 5.31 11.68
C ARG A 19 -0.95 6.24 12.87
N PHE A 20 0.03 7.14 12.75
CA PHE A 20 0.52 7.97 13.86
C PHE A 20 0.07 9.43 13.78
N TYR A 21 -0.28 9.90 12.58
CA TYR A 21 -0.52 11.33 12.33
C TYR A 21 -1.94 11.52 11.82
N ALA A 22 -2.54 12.67 12.10
CA ALA A 22 -3.95 12.95 11.80
C ALA A 22 -4.19 13.38 10.34
N PHE A 23 -3.57 12.70 9.38
CA PHE A 23 -3.77 12.98 7.96
C PHE A 23 -4.20 11.74 7.18
N ARG A 24 -4.74 11.99 5.97
CA ARG A 24 -5.03 10.99 4.96
C ARG A 24 -4.07 11.17 3.80
N GLY A 25 -3.68 10.06 3.18
CA GLY A 25 -2.86 10.03 1.97
C GLY A 25 -3.50 9.17 0.91
N VAL A 26 -2.97 9.23 -0.31
CA VAL A 26 -3.36 8.39 -1.44
C VAL A 26 -2.20 7.47 -1.78
N VAL A 27 -2.47 6.17 -1.96
CA VAL A 27 -1.46 5.22 -2.42
C VAL A 27 -1.16 5.48 -3.89
N PHE A 28 0.09 5.77 -4.24
CA PHE A 28 0.48 6.12 -5.61
C PHE A 28 1.41 5.10 -6.28
N ASP A 29 2.06 4.24 -5.50
CA ASP A 29 2.93 3.17 -6.00
C ASP A 29 2.94 1.98 -5.02
N ILE A 30 3.22 0.78 -5.52
CA ILE A 30 3.28 -0.47 -4.76
C ILE A 30 4.38 -1.37 -5.32
N ASP A 31 5.45 -1.57 -4.54
CA ASP A 31 6.50 -2.54 -4.85
C ASP A 31 6.14 -3.94 -4.34
N PRO A 32 6.17 -4.97 -5.20
CA PRO A 32 5.99 -6.37 -4.79
C PRO A 32 7.27 -7.01 -4.24
N GLU A 33 8.35 -6.22 -4.02
CA GLU A 33 9.66 -6.76 -3.66
C GLU A 33 9.80 -7.30 -2.25
#